data_AF-K0IHM7-F1
#
_entry.id   AF-K0IHM7-F1
#
_cell.length_a   1.000
_cell.length_b   1.000
_cell.length_c   1.000
_cell.angle_alpha   90.00
_cell.angle_beta   90.00
_cell.angle_gamma   90.00
#
_symmetry.space_group_name_H-M   'P 1'
#
loop_
_entity.id
_entity.type
_entity.pdbx_description
1 polymer ?
#
loop_
_entity_poly.entity_id
_entity_poly.type
_entity_poly.pdbx_seq_one_letter_code
_entity_poly.pdbx_strand_id
1 'polypeptide(L)'
;MRVAVVAPSLFELKAACSVAISKLAATGHEVHAIVVSNTPVSFMSAKKEEEGPKETLLDNAGISQIHFVDGFDYSAITQANADKINAHIKVISPSAVIMPHWKSPSHNHMILARTTLIACRGVGSILMYEVNNNANFVPTIMFPAKRDFGIQTGDLDVAEERYESHRLLLLDEVEMV
;
A
#
# COMPACT_ATOMS: atom_id res chain seq x y z
N MET A 1 15.48 -5.08 6.64
CA MET A 1 15.37 -4.93 5.16
C MET A 1 14.53 -3.69 4.88
N ARG A 2 14.71 -3.04 3.72
CA ARG A 2 13.90 -1.89 3.32
C ARG A 2 12.73 -2.35 2.46
N VAL A 3 11.52 -1.99 2.83
CA VAL A 3 10.29 -2.32 2.11
C VAL A 3 9.66 -1.01 1.65
N ALA A 4 9.33 -0.91 0.36
CA ALA A 4 8.57 0.22 -0.15
C ALA A 4 7.09 -0.17 -0.32
N VAL A 5 6.17 0.66 0.14
CA VAL A 5 4.73 0.46 -0.01
C VAL A 5 4.16 1.60 -0.85
N VAL A 6 3.63 1.28 -2.02
CA VAL A 6 3.15 2.24 -3.01
C VAL A 6 1.64 2.30 -2.97
N ALA A 7 1.06 3.50 -2.90
CA ALA A 7 -0.39 3.68 -2.88
C ALA A 7 -0.82 5.06 -3.42
N PRO A 8 -2.07 5.21 -3.87
CA PRO A 8 -2.61 6.50 -4.30
C PRO A 8 -2.87 7.45 -3.13
N SER A 9 -3.05 6.93 -1.90
CA SER A 9 -3.28 7.74 -0.70
C SER A 9 -2.86 7.02 0.58
N LEU A 10 -2.62 7.78 1.64
CA LEU A 10 -2.34 7.23 2.97
C LEU A 10 -3.56 6.52 3.58
N PHE A 11 -4.78 6.98 3.25
CA PHE A 11 -6.01 6.32 3.68
C PHE A 11 -6.09 4.88 3.15
N GLU A 12 -5.68 4.69 1.89
CA GLU A 12 -5.67 3.37 1.29
C GLU A 12 -4.64 2.42 1.91
N LEU A 13 -3.44 2.93 2.20
CA LEU A 13 -2.44 2.15 2.95
C LEU A 13 -2.98 1.67 4.29
N LYS A 14 -3.67 2.55 5.00
CA LYS A 14 -4.30 2.21 6.28
C LYS A 14 -5.39 1.14 6.11
N ALA A 15 -6.23 1.25 5.08
CA ALA A 15 -7.31 0.33 4.83
C ALA A 15 -6.82 -1.08 4.41
N ALA A 16 -5.88 -1.16 3.47
CA ALA A 16 -5.50 -2.42 2.83
C ALA A 16 -4.19 -3.04 3.33
N CYS A 17 -3.30 -2.25 3.94
CA CYS A 17 -1.95 -2.69 4.27
C CYS A 17 -1.56 -2.49 5.74
N SER A 18 -2.39 -1.90 6.59
CA SER A 18 -1.99 -1.53 7.95
C SER A 18 -1.41 -2.70 8.76
N VAL A 19 -2.01 -3.89 8.73
CA VAL A 19 -1.50 -5.05 9.50
C VAL A 19 -0.21 -5.57 8.89
N ALA A 20 -0.09 -5.59 7.56
CA ALA A 20 1.13 -6.01 6.89
C ALA A 20 2.30 -5.05 7.23
N ILE A 21 2.06 -3.75 7.14
CA ILE A 21 3.03 -2.70 7.50
C ILE A 21 3.45 -2.85 8.96
N SER A 22 2.50 -2.95 9.88
CA SER A 22 2.80 -3.06 11.33
C SER A 22 3.57 -4.34 11.66
N LYS A 23 3.23 -5.48 11.03
CA LYS A 23 3.98 -6.72 11.22
C LYS A 23 5.40 -6.63 10.66
N LEU A 24 5.57 -6.05 9.48
CA LEU A 24 6.89 -5.85 8.89
C LEU A 24 7.76 -4.90 9.74
N ALA A 25 7.17 -3.83 10.26
CA ALA A 25 7.87 -2.93 11.17
C ALA A 25 8.25 -3.62 12.48
N ALA A 26 7.34 -4.42 13.06
CA ALA A 26 7.60 -5.17 14.30
C ALA A 26 8.70 -6.23 14.16
N THR A 27 8.92 -6.77 12.95
CA THR A 27 10.04 -7.69 12.67
C THR A 27 11.34 -6.96 12.32
N GLY A 28 11.39 -5.63 12.46
CA GLY A 28 12.59 -4.81 12.23
C GLY A 28 12.85 -4.43 10.77
N HIS A 29 11.83 -4.51 9.89
CA HIS A 29 11.95 -3.94 8.55
C HIS A 29 11.70 -2.43 8.58
N GLU A 30 12.45 -1.71 7.76
CA GLU A 30 12.27 -0.27 7.55
C GLU A 30 11.26 -0.09 6.42
N VAL A 31 10.08 0.42 6.76
CA VAL A 31 8.95 0.50 5.81
C VAL A 31 8.81 1.94 5.33
N HIS A 32 9.00 2.16 4.03
CA HIS A 32 8.85 3.45 3.38
C HIS A 32 7.53 3.49 2.61
N ALA A 33 6.74 4.55 2.76
CA ALA A 33 5.55 4.77 1.95
C ALA A 33 5.87 5.67 0.75
N ILE A 34 5.42 5.28 -0.45
CA ILE A 34 5.44 6.10 -1.65
C ILE A 34 3.98 6.41 -2.03
N VAL A 35 3.57 7.65 -1.87
CA VAL A 35 2.20 8.11 -2.07
C VAL A 35 2.09 8.87 -3.38
N VAL A 36 1.30 8.33 -4.30
CA VAL A 36 1.12 8.86 -5.65
C VAL A 36 -0.23 9.56 -5.74
N SER A 37 -0.28 10.84 -5.39
CA SER A 37 -1.54 11.59 -5.37
C SER A 37 -1.96 12.05 -6.78
N ASN A 38 -3.26 12.02 -7.06
CA ASN A 38 -3.88 12.72 -8.21
C ASN A 38 -4.01 14.23 -7.93
N THR A 39 -4.17 14.62 -6.67
CA THR A 39 -4.26 16.04 -6.31
C THR A 39 -2.87 16.65 -6.20
N PRO A 40 -2.60 17.82 -6.83
CA PRO A 40 -1.33 18.51 -6.69
C PRO A 40 -1.03 18.76 -5.22
N VAL A 41 0.21 18.49 -4.78
CA VAL A 41 0.62 18.73 -3.38
C VAL A 41 0.48 20.22 -2.98
N SER A 42 0.38 21.14 -3.96
CA SER A 42 0.02 22.54 -3.71
C SER A 42 -1.40 22.72 -3.13
N PHE A 43 -2.37 21.90 -3.53
CA PHE A 43 -3.72 21.90 -2.92
C PHE A 43 -3.74 21.22 -1.54
N MET A 44 -2.82 20.28 -1.29
CA MET A 44 -2.57 19.77 0.06
C MET A 44 -1.80 20.77 0.96
N SER A 45 -1.28 21.85 0.37
CA SER A 45 -0.74 23.01 1.09
C SER A 45 -1.73 24.16 1.23
N ALA A 46 -2.78 24.24 0.40
CA ALA A 46 -3.84 25.25 0.53
C ALA A 46 -4.98 24.82 1.48
N LYS A 47 -5.22 23.51 1.64
CA LYS A 47 -6.03 22.95 2.75
C LYS A 47 -5.20 22.72 4.03
N LYS A 48 -4.21 23.59 4.31
CA LYS A 48 -3.33 23.49 5.50
C LYS A 48 -3.90 24.10 6.79
N GLU A 49 -5.08 24.72 6.75
CA GLU A 49 -5.62 25.44 7.92
C GLU A 49 -6.85 24.81 8.60
N GLU A 50 -7.42 23.70 8.11
CA GLU A 50 -8.64 23.12 8.75
C GLU A 50 -8.62 21.63 9.10
N GLU A 51 -7.56 20.88 8.84
CA GLU A 51 -7.44 19.52 9.38
C GLU A 51 -6.08 19.34 10.07
N GLY A 52 -6.13 18.88 11.31
CA GLY A 52 -5.04 18.85 12.29
C GLY A 52 -3.78 18.08 11.89
N PRO A 53 -2.83 17.94 12.83
CA PRO A 53 -1.41 17.74 12.54
C PRO A 53 -1.16 16.48 11.72
N LYS A 54 -0.40 16.66 10.63
CA LYS A 54 0.08 15.65 9.67
C LYS A 54 0.97 14.53 10.25
N GLU A 55 0.91 14.26 11.56
CA GLU A 55 1.78 13.30 12.25
C GLU A 55 1.00 12.10 12.84
N THR A 56 -0.27 12.24 13.23
CA THR A 56 -0.95 11.21 14.05
C THR A 56 -1.61 10.04 13.32
N LEU A 57 -1.59 9.98 11.98
CA LEU A 57 -2.24 8.89 11.22
C LEU A 57 -1.33 7.68 10.94
N LEU A 58 0.00 7.82 11.04
CA LEU A 58 0.96 6.78 10.65
C LEU A 58 2.04 6.49 11.71
N ASP A 59 2.20 7.34 12.72
CA ASP A 59 3.12 7.11 13.84
C ASP A 59 2.85 5.79 14.58
N ASN A 60 1.63 5.24 14.47
CA ASN A 60 1.26 3.95 15.05
C ASN A 60 1.32 2.76 14.08
N ALA A 61 1.56 2.99 12.77
CA ALA A 61 1.52 1.91 11.77
C ALA A 61 2.89 1.25 11.53
N GLY A 62 3.98 1.91 11.89
CA GLY A 62 5.35 1.43 11.66
C GLY A 62 5.98 1.87 10.34
N ILE A 63 5.53 2.99 9.77
CA ILE A 63 6.13 3.59 8.57
C ILE A 63 7.29 4.50 9.00
N SER A 64 8.49 4.22 8.49
CA SER A 64 9.72 4.96 8.80
C SER A 64 9.81 6.30 8.06
N GLN A 65 9.35 6.35 6.81
CA GLN A 65 9.38 7.56 6.00
C GLN A 65 8.27 7.56 4.94
N ILE A 66 7.76 8.74 4.60
CA ILE A 66 6.75 8.95 3.56
C ILE A 66 7.35 9.81 2.44
N HIS A 67 7.17 9.37 1.20
CA HIS A 67 7.60 10.04 -0.02
C HIS A 67 6.37 10.34 -0.88
N PHE A 68 6.19 11.59 -1.27
CA PHE A 68 5.09 11.99 -2.17
C PHE A 68 5.59 12.10 -3.60
N VAL A 69 4.84 11.53 -4.54
CA VAL A 69 5.11 11.63 -5.98
C VAL A 69 4.19 12.66 -6.59
N ASP A 70 4.77 13.75 -7.08
CA ASP A 70 4.05 14.85 -7.71
C ASP A 70 3.88 14.67 -9.23
N GLY A 71 2.77 15.21 -9.74
CA GLY A 71 2.50 15.29 -11.18
C GLY A 71 2.32 13.94 -11.86
N PHE A 72 1.93 12.89 -11.14
CA PHE A 72 1.63 11.59 -11.72
C PHE A 72 0.35 11.65 -12.56
N ASP A 73 0.44 11.24 -13.82
CA ASP A 73 -0.71 11.25 -14.72
C ASP A 73 -1.43 9.89 -14.71
N TYR A 74 -2.66 9.87 -14.21
CA TYR A 74 -3.52 8.68 -14.18
C TYR A 74 -4.26 8.42 -15.50
N SER A 75 -3.94 9.10 -16.60
CA SER A 75 -4.57 8.85 -17.91
C SER A 75 -3.95 7.67 -18.68
N ALA A 76 -2.67 7.38 -18.43
CA ALA A 76 -1.93 6.36 -19.19
C ALA A 76 -0.74 5.79 -18.41
N ILE A 77 -0.34 4.57 -18.80
CA ILE A 77 0.89 3.94 -18.34
C ILE A 77 2.03 4.50 -19.20
N THR A 78 2.90 5.31 -18.61
CA THR A 78 3.97 5.99 -19.34
C THR A 78 5.33 5.77 -18.67
N GLN A 79 6.40 5.80 -19.46
CA GLN A 79 7.76 5.75 -18.92
C GLN A 79 8.05 6.94 -18.00
N ALA A 80 7.52 8.12 -18.32
CA ALA A 80 7.66 9.32 -17.48
C ALA A 80 7.06 9.13 -16.08
N ASN A 81 5.90 8.47 -15.97
CA ASN A 81 5.33 8.14 -14.66
C ASN A 81 6.17 7.07 -13.94
N ALA A 82 6.69 6.08 -14.67
CA ALA A 82 7.55 5.06 -14.09
C ALA A 82 8.86 5.65 -13.57
N ASP A 83 9.46 6.60 -14.28
CA ASP A 83 10.69 7.28 -13.87
C ASP A 83 10.51 8.08 -12.57
N LYS A 84 9.32 8.68 -12.36
CA LYS A 84 8.99 9.36 -11.10
C LYS A 84 8.99 8.40 -9.91
N ILE A 85 8.34 7.24 -10.04
CA ILE A 85 8.35 6.21 -8.98
C ILE A 85 9.77 5.65 -8.82
N ASN A 86 10.46 5.36 -9.92
CA ASN A 86 11.82 4.81 -9.94
C ASN A 86 12.82 5.72 -9.21
N ALA A 87 12.67 7.04 -9.29
CA ALA A 87 13.51 7.98 -8.54
C ALA A 87 13.46 7.71 -7.03
N HIS A 88 12.27 7.43 -6.47
CA HIS A 88 12.12 7.07 -5.06
C HIS A 88 12.62 5.66 -4.78
N ILE A 89 12.34 4.69 -5.66
CA ILE A 89 12.83 3.31 -5.53
C ILE A 89 14.36 3.27 -5.50
N LYS A 90 15.06 4.08 -6.30
CA LYS A 90 16.54 4.17 -6.27
C LYS A 90 17.08 4.71 -4.95
N VAL A 91 16.42 5.73 -4.38
CA VAL A 91 16.83 6.33 -3.10
C VAL A 91 16.59 5.35 -1.95
N ILE A 92 15.41 4.73 -1.92
CA ILE A 92 15.03 3.77 -0.87
C ILE A 92 15.80 2.47 -1.02
N SER A 93 16.11 2.05 -2.26
CA SER A 93 16.71 0.75 -2.60
C SER A 93 16.03 -0.41 -1.84
N PRO A 94 14.71 -0.58 -2.00
CA PRO A 94 13.96 -1.59 -1.28
C PRO A 94 14.31 -3.00 -1.79
N SER A 95 14.29 -3.98 -0.90
CA SER A 95 14.38 -5.40 -1.27
C SER A 95 13.02 -5.96 -1.67
N ALA A 96 11.93 -5.35 -1.18
CA ALA A 96 10.57 -5.73 -1.52
C ALA A 96 9.69 -4.49 -1.73
N VAL A 97 8.76 -4.58 -2.69
CA VAL A 97 7.74 -3.55 -2.94
C VAL A 97 6.36 -4.15 -2.72
N ILE A 98 5.52 -3.46 -1.96
CA ILE A 98 4.09 -3.73 -1.82
C ILE A 98 3.35 -2.67 -2.62
N MET A 99 2.45 -3.05 -3.53
CA MET A 99 1.75 -2.10 -4.41
C MET A 99 0.33 -2.58 -4.74
N PRO A 100 -0.53 -1.78 -5.40
CA PRO A 100 -1.85 -2.25 -5.79
C PRO A 100 -1.76 -3.41 -6.79
N HIS A 101 -2.79 -4.24 -6.84
CA HIS A 101 -2.88 -5.33 -7.78
C HIS A 101 -3.04 -4.84 -9.23
N TRP A 102 -2.23 -5.39 -10.14
CA TRP A 102 -2.11 -4.96 -11.54
C TRP A 102 -3.33 -5.24 -12.43
N LYS A 103 -4.21 -6.16 -12.01
CA LYS A 103 -5.53 -6.40 -12.62
C LYS A 103 -6.67 -5.82 -11.78
N SER A 104 -6.42 -4.75 -11.02
CA SER A 104 -7.47 -4.08 -10.27
C SER A 104 -8.56 -3.55 -11.24
N PRO A 105 -9.85 -3.65 -10.89
CA PRO A 105 -10.93 -3.05 -11.68
C PRO A 105 -10.90 -1.51 -11.64
N SER A 106 -10.21 -0.91 -10.67
CA SER A 106 -10.00 0.53 -10.59
C SER A 106 -8.96 0.96 -11.62
N HIS A 107 -9.35 1.86 -12.53
CA HIS A 107 -8.46 2.40 -13.57
C HIS A 107 -7.18 3.00 -12.97
N ASN A 108 -7.32 3.77 -11.89
CA ASN A 108 -6.19 4.42 -11.23
C ASN A 108 -5.26 3.41 -10.57
N HIS A 109 -5.81 2.38 -9.90
CA HIS A 109 -5.00 1.32 -9.30
C HIS A 109 -4.27 0.51 -10.36
N MET A 110 -4.94 0.17 -11.46
CA MET A 110 -4.33 -0.54 -12.58
C MET A 110 -3.16 0.25 -13.17
N ILE A 111 -3.34 1.56 -13.42
CA ILE A 111 -2.27 2.41 -13.97
C ILE A 111 -1.11 2.53 -12.97
N LEU A 112 -1.39 2.78 -11.70
CA LEU A 112 -0.36 2.86 -10.66
C LEU A 112 0.41 1.55 -10.55
N ALA A 113 -0.28 0.41 -10.47
CA ALA A 113 0.33 -0.90 -10.34
C ALA A 113 1.23 -1.25 -11.54
N ARG A 114 0.73 -1.06 -12.77
CA ARG A 114 1.50 -1.35 -13.99
C ARG A 114 2.69 -0.40 -14.15
N THR A 115 2.52 0.86 -13.79
CA THR A 115 3.63 1.82 -13.78
C THR A 115 4.66 1.46 -12.71
N THR A 116 4.23 1.00 -11.54
CA THR A 116 5.12 0.56 -10.46
C THR A 116 5.89 -0.70 -10.86
N LEU A 117 5.28 -1.65 -11.59
CA LEU A 117 5.99 -2.80 -12.16
C LEU A 117 7.15 -2.36 -13.06
N ILE A 118 6.92 -1.37 -13.94
CA ILE A 118 7.96 -0.81 -14.81
C ILE A 118 9.08 -0.17 -13.98
N ALA A 119 8.72 0.57 -12.92
CA ALA A 119 9.68 1.24 -12.04
C ALA A 119 10.51 0.26 -11.19
N CYS A 120 9.96 -0.92 -10.89
CA CYS A 120 10.54 -1.89 -9.95
C CYS A 120 11.25 -3.08 -10.62
N ARG A 121 11.61 -2.98 -11.91
CA ARG A 121 12.26 -4.06 -12.69
C ARG A 121 13.58 -4.63 -12.13
N GLY A 122 14.13 -4.07 -11.05
CA GLY A 122 15.31 -4.58 -10.35
C GLY A 122 15.07 -4.91 -8.87
N VAL A 123 13.83 -4.89 -8.40
CA VAL A 123 13.47 -5.21 -7.01
C VAL A 123 13.19 -6.70 -6.90
N GLY A 124 13.77 -7.37 -5.91
CA GLY A 124 13.76 -8.83 -5.79
C GLY A 124 12.40 -9.44 -5.42
N SER A 125 11.50 -8.69 -4.79
CA SER A 125 10.17 -9.21 -4.44
C SER A 125 9.09 -8.16 -4.63
N ILE A 126 8.00 -8.56 -5.29
CA ILE A 126 6.85 -7.70 -5.51
C ILE A 126 5.62 -8.38 -4.91
N LEU A 127 5.03 -7.69 -3.95
CA LEU A 127 3.79 -8.04 -3.27
C LEU A 127 2.69 -7.10 -3.74
N MET A 128 1.49 -7.62 -3.87
CA MET A 128 0.34 -6.86 -4.35
C MET A 128 -0.80 -6.93 -3.37
N TYR A 129 -1.35 -5.78 -3.00
CA TYR A 129 -2.56 -5.70 -2.20
C TYR A 129 -3.77 -5.37 -3.08
N GLU A 130 -4.95 -5.70 -2.58
CA GLU A 130 -6.21 -5.35 -3.21
C GLU A 130 -7.09 -4.62 -2.19
N VAL A 131 -7.74 -3.54 -2.65
CA VAL A 131 -8.67 -2.73 -1.84
C VAL A 131 -10.11 -3.09 -2.14
N ASN A 132 -10.39 -3.45 -3.40
CA ASN A 132 -11.73 -3.73 -3.89
C ASN A 132 -11.97 -5.24 -3.91
N ASN A 133 -13.23 -5.68 -3.81
CA ASN A 133 -13.52 -7.10 -3.94
C ASN A 133 -13.31 -7.57 -5.40
N ASN A 134 -12.07 -7.94 -5.72
CA ASN A 134 -11.66 -8.35 -7.05
C ASN A 134 -11.67 -9.88 -7.15
N ALA A 135 -12.57 -10.43 -7.97
CA ALA A 135 -12.66 -11.87 -8.21
C ALA A 135 -11.38 -12.46 -8.81
N ASN A 136 -10.55 -11.64 -9.48
CA ASN A 136 -9.29 -12.06 -10.08
C ASN A 136 -8.11 -11.99 -9.09
N PHE A 137 -8.34 -11.64 -7.83
CA PHE A 137 -7.30 -11.55 -6.82
C PHE A 137 -7.35 -12.75 -5.87
N VAL A 138 -6.40 -13.67 -6.05
CA VAL A 138 -6.22 -14.87 -5.22
C VAL A 138 -4.95 -14.67 -4.38
N PRO A 139 -5.05 -14.22 -3.12
CA PRO A 139 -3.86 -13.97 -2.31
C PRO A 139 -3.13 -15.26 -1.98
N THR A 140 -1.81 -15.20 -2.03
CA THR A 140 -0.92 -16.26 -1.59
C THR A 140 -0.38 -16.01 -0.19
N ILE A 141 -0.47 -14.77 0.29
CA ILE A 141 -0.04 -14.35 1.63
C ILE A 141 -1.21 -13.68 2.34
N MET A 142 -1.50 -14.14 3.56
CA MET A 142 -2.56 -13.58 4.39
C MET A 142 -1.96 -13.13 5.73
N PHE A 143 -2.15 -11.85 6.06
CA PHE A 143 -1.83 -11.35 7.39
C PHE A 143 -3.10 -11.37 8.24
N PRO A 144 -3.20 -12.25 9.25
CA PRO A 144 -4.36 -12.25 10.13
C PRO A 144 -4.40 -10.96 10.94
N ALA A 145 -5.52 -10.24 10.87
CA ALA A 145 -5.85 -9.15 11.76
C ALA A 145 -6.75 -9.70 12.88
N LYS A 146 -6.38 -9.45 14.14
CA LYS A 146 -7.31 -9.63 15.24
C LYS A 146 -8.20 -8.40 15.32
N ARG A 147 -9.51 -8.56 15.18
CA ARG A 147 -10.49 -7.59 15.65
C ARG A 147 -11.15 -8.17 16.89
N ASP A 148 -10.92 -7.54 18.03
CA ASP A 148 -11.70 -7.81 19.23
C ASP A 148 -13.07 -7.15 19.03
N PHE A 149 -14.05 -7.90 18.56
CA PHE A 149 -15.45 -7.46 18.62
C PHE A 149 -15.92 -7.65 20.06
N GLY A 150 -15.86 -6.59 20.86
CA GLY A 150 -16.55 -6.54 22.15
C GLY A 150 -18.06 -6.54 21.91
N ILE A 151 -18.67 -7.71 21.72
CA ILE A 151 -20.12 -7.86 21.73
C ILE A 151 -20.53 -7.98 23.21
N GLN A 152 -21.02 -6.89 23.80
CA GLN A 152 -21.77 -7.00 25.05
C GLN A 152 -23.17 -7.52 24.72
N THR A 153 -23.31 -8.83 24.57
CA THR A 153 -24.61 -9.50 24.68
C THR A 153 -24.57 -10.32 25.96
N GLY A 154 -25.45 -9.96 26.90
CA GLY A 154 -25.65 -10.74 28.11
C GLY A 154 -25.94 -12.20 27.76
N ASP A 155 -25.26 -13.09 28.47
CA ASP A 155 -25.48 -14.53 28.52
C ASP A 155 -25.29 -15.28 27.20
N LEU A 156 -24.02 -15.45 26.81
CA LEU A 156 -23.35 -16.66 26.30
C LEU A 156 -22.15 -16.21 25.44
N ASP A 157 -20.96 -16.25 26.02
CA ASP A 157 -19.68 -15.99 25.33
C ASP A 157 -19.42 -17.09 24.29
N VAL A 158 -19.97 -16.92 23.09
CA VAL A 158 -19.46 -17.55 21.89
C VAL A 158 -18.70 -16.48 21.13
N ALA A 159 -17.40 -16.37 21.41
CA ALA A 159 -16.49 -15.55 20.62
C ALA A 159 -16.41 -16.14 19.20
N GLU A 160 -17.25 -15.65 18.30
CA GLU A 160 -17.11 -15.97 16.87
C GLU A 160 -15.90 -15.20 16.34
N GLU A 161 -14.73 -15.85 16.29
CA GLU A 161 -13.50 -15.28 15.77
C GLU A 161 -13.64 -14.99 14.26
N ARG A 162 -14.00 -13.75 13.90
CA ARG A 162 -13.95 -13.29 12.51
C ARG A 162 -12.59 -12.68 12.21
N TYR A 163 -11.75 -13.45 11.51
CA TYR A 163 -10.49 -12.97 10.97
C TYR A 163 -10.74 -12.11 9.73
N GLU A 164 -10.51 -10.81 9.81
CA GLU A 164 -10.18 -10.05 8.61
C GLU A 164 -8.70 -10.29 8.29
N SER A 165 -8.39 -10.70 7.06
CA SER A 165 -7.02 -10.87 6.62
C SER A 165 -6.66 -9.77 5.63
N HIS A 166 -5.50 -9.14 5.81
CA HIS A 166 -4.91 -8.36 4.72
C HIS A 166 -4.30 -9.34 3.73
N ARG A 167 -4.82 -9.29 2.51
CA ARG A 167 -4.59 -10.26 1.44
C ARG A 167 -3.50 -9.68 0.53
N LEU A 168 -2.33 -10.31 0.51
CA LEU A 168 -1.27 -9.99 -0.44
C LEU A 168 -1.08 -11.14 -1.44
N LEU A 169 -0.77 -10.79 -2.67
CA LEU A 169 -0.32 -11.71 -3.71
C LEU A 169 1.18 -11.50 -3.93
N LEU A 170 1.98 -12.55 -3.79
CA LEU A 170 3.35 -12.56 -4.27
C LEU A 170 3.34 -12.82 -5.77
N LEU A 171 3.98 -11.95 -6.55
CA LEU A 171 4.31 -12.25 -7.93
C LEU A 171 5.60 -13.07 -7.97
N ASP A 172 5.47 -14.32 -8.41
CA ASP A 172 6.62 -15.14 -8.81
C ASP A 172 7.06 -14.76 -10.23
N GLU A 173 8.35 -14.84 -10.54
CA GLU A 173 8.96 -14.36 -11.80
C GLU A 173 8.33 -14.95 -13.08
N VAL A 174 7.56 -16.03 -12.96
CA VAL A 174 6.97 -16.79 -14.07
C VAL A 174 5.79 -16.07 -14.76
N GLU A 175 5.12 -15.12 -14.10
CA GLU A 175 3.96 -14.41 -14.68
C GLU A 175 4.30 -13.09 -15.41
N MET A 176 5.58 -12.74 -15.58
CA MET A 176 6.01 -11.47 -16.19
C MET A 176 6.18 -11.50 -17.73
N VAL A 177 5.65 -12.51 -18.43
CA VAL A 177 5.79 -12.69 -19.89
C VAL A 177 4.53 -12.30 -20.65
#